data_AF-A0A7J8MJZ4-F1
#
_entry.id   AF-A0A7J8MJZ4-F1
#
_cell.length_a   1.000
_cell.length_b   1.000
_cell.length_c   1.000
_cell.angle_alpha   90.00
_cell.angle_beta   90.00
_cell.angle_gamma   90.00
#
_symmetry.space_group_name_H-M   'P 1'
#
loop_
_entity.id
_entity.type
_entity.pdbx_description
1 polymer ?
#
loop_
_entity_poly.entity_id
_entity_poly.type
_entity_poly.pdbx_seq_one_letter_code
_entity_poly.pdbx_strand_id
1 'polypeptide(L)'
;MMHKYIGSDVTSMVTLPVLIFEPMTMLQKMAELMEYSYLLDRADECEDPYLRLVYASSWAISVYYAYQRTWKPFNPIIGETYELANHEGITFISEQVSHHPPMSAGHAENEHFTYDVTSKLKTKFLGNSLDVYPVGRTRVTLKRDGVVLDLVPPPTKVNNLIFGRTWVDSPGEMIMTNLTTGDKVVLYFQPCGWFGAGRYEVDGYVYNAAEEPKILMTGKWNESMSYQPCDMEGEPLQGTELKEVWHVADTPKNDKFQFTYFAHKINSFDTAPKKLLASDSRLRPDRFALEKGDLSKA
;
A
#
# COMPACT_ATOMS: atom_id res chain seq x y z
N MET A 1 0.19 -20.57 24.71
CA MET A 1 0.91 -21.03 23.50
C MET A 1 1.58 -19.85 22.78
N MET A 2 0.88 -18.73 22.51
CA MET A 2 1.48 -17.56 21.82
C MET A 2 2.58 -16.81 22.59
N HIS A 3 2.57 -16.77 23.93
CA HIS A 3 3.59 -16.07 24.73
C HIS A 3 5.03 -16.55 24.46
N LYS A 4 5.22 -17.79 23.98
CA LYS A 4 6.54 -18.35 23.66
C LYS A 4 7.16 -17.75 22.39
N TYR A 5 6.35 -17.08 21.56
CA TYR A 5 6.77 -16.50 20.29
C TYR A 5 7.00 -14.98 20.37
N ILE A 6 6.94 -14.39 21.58
CA ILE A 6 7.24 -12.96 21.74
C ILE A 6 8.67 -12.69 21.24
N GLY A 7 8.79 -11.71 20.33
CA GLY A 7 10.03 -11.35 19.65
C GLY A 7 10.36 -12.15 18.39
N SER A 8 9.59 -13.19 18.06
CA SER A 8 9.81 -14.03 16.87
C SER A 8 9.08 -13.49 15.63
N ASP A 9 9.55 -13.90 14.44
CA ASP A 9 8.80 -13.77 13.19
C ASP A 9 7.74 -14.87 13.12
N VAL A 10 6.48 -14.50 13.27
CA VAL A 10 5.38 -15.46 13.46
C VAL A 10 4.68 -15.85 12.16
N THR A 11 4.97 -15.17 11.05
CA THR A 11 4.26 -15.37 9.78
C THR A 11 4.52 -16.72 9.13
N SER A 12 5.66 -17.35 9.43
CA SER A 12 6.09 -18.64 8.88
C SER A 12 6.06 -19.79 9.89
N MET A 13 5.78 -19.53 11.17
CA MET A 13 5.94 -20.52 12.25
C MET A 13 4.63 -21.13 12.75
N VAL A 14 3.47 -20.61 12.36
CA VAL A 14 2.17 -21.04 12.90
C VAL A 14 1.13 -21.14 11.79
N THR A 15 0.48 -22.30 11.67
CA THR A 15 -0.74 -22.45 10.86
C THR A 15 -1.87 -21.67 11.52
N LEU A 16 -2.44 -20.72 10.79
CA LEU A 16 -3.52 -19.86 11.26
C LEU A 16 -4.87 -20.37 10.73
N PRO A 17 -5.97 -20.24 11.49
CA PRO A 17 -7.28 -20.67 11.04
C PRO A 17 -7.80 -19.80 9.89
N VAL A 18 -8.40 -20.40 8.85
CA VAL A 18 -8.86 -19.68 7.65
C VAL A 18 -9.90 -18.58 7.94
N LEU A 19 -10.60 -18.67 9.07
CA LEU A 19 -11.58 -17.69 9.52
C LEU A 19 -11.04 -16.27 9.76
N ILE A 20 -9.71 -16.08 9.84
CA ILE A 20 -9.09 -14.74 9.96
C ILE A 20 -8.54 -14.21 8.62
N PHE A 21 -8.82 -14.90 7.51
CA PHE A 21 -8.27 -14.56 6.20
C PHE A 21 -9.26 -13.75 5.34
N GLU A 22 -8.70 -12.95 4.42
CA GLU A 22 -9.44 -12.40 3.27
C GLU A 22 -9.22 -13.31 2.05
N PRO A 23 -10.19 -13.40 1.12
CA PRO A 23 -10.10 -14.26 -0.07
C PRO A 23 -9.21 -13.63 -1.16
N MET A 24 -8.03 -13.17 -0.78
CA MET A 24 -6.98 -12.62 -1.65
C MET A 24 -5.63 -13.20 -1.26
N THR A 25 -4.73 -13.35 -2.23
CA THR A 25 -3.32 -13.62 -1.94
C THR A 25 -2.54 -12.32 -1.79
N MET A 26 -1.33 -12.37 -1.22
CA MET A 26 -0.46 -11.18 -1.18
C MET A 26 -0.17 -10.62 -2.59
N LEU A 27 -0.17 -11.46 -3.62
CA LEU A 27 0.05 -11.02 -5.01
C LEU A 27 -1.07 -10.10 -5.52
N GLN A 28 -2.32 -10.42 -5.16
CA GLN A 28 -3.48 -9.57 -5.44
C GLN A 28 -3.43 -8.30 -4.60
N LYS A 29 -3.06 -8.41 -3.31
CA LYS A 29 -2.93 -7.27 -2.40
C LYS A 29 -1.87 -6.25 -2.85
N MET A 30 -0.82 -6.70 -3.55
CA MET A 30 0.17 -5.82 -4.17
C MET A 30 -0.41 -4.98 -5.31
N ALA A 31 -1.45 -5.48 -5.99
CA ALA A 31 -2.11 -4.76 -7.08
C ALA A 31 -3.07 -3.66 -6.58
N GLU A 32 -3.45 -3.65 -5.29
CA GLU A 32 -4.35 -2.63 -4.73
C GLU A 32 -3.77 -1.21 -4.80
N LEU A 33 -2.45 -1.07 -4.85
CA LEU A 33 -1.78 0.21 -5.06
C LEU A 33 -2.11 0.83 -6.44
N MET A 34 -2.65 0.04 -7.37
CA MET A 34 -3.09 0.53 -8.68
C MET A 34 -4.49 1.18 -8.64
N GLU A 35 -5.19 1.22 -7.50
CA GLU A 35 -6.55 1.82 -7.41
C GLU A 35 -6.57 3.30 -7.81
N TYR A 36 -5.51 4.03 -7.45
CA TYR A 36 -5.38 5.47 -7.70
C TYR A 36 -4.18 5.77 -8.61
N SER A 37 -3.87 4.88 -9.54
CA SER A 37 -2.71 4.99 -10.43
C SER A 37 -2.75 6.23 -11.34
N TYR A 38 -3.92 6.81 -11.61
CA TYR A 38 -4.04 8.08 -12.33
C TYR A 38 -3.23 9.23 -11.69
N LEU A 39 -2.90 9.13 -10.40
CA LEU A 39 -2.04 10.09 -9.72
C LEU A 39 -0.59 10.00 -10.24
N LEU A 40 -0.11 8.83 -10.66
CA LEU A 40 1.19 8.71 -11.33
C LEU A 40 1.15 9.30 -12.74
N ASP A 41 0.04 9.16 -13.45
CA ASP A 41 -0.15 9.80 -14.76
C ASP A 41 -0.07 11.33 -14.62
N ARG A 42 -0.77 11.89 -13.62
CA ARG A 42 -0.67 13.32 -13.27
C ARG A 42 0.74 13.72 -12.85
N ALA A 43 1.46 12.87 -12.13
CA ALA A 43 2.84 13.14 -11.75
C ALA A 43 3.77 13.23 -12.97
N ASP A 44 3.62 12.30 -13.91
CA ASP A 44 4.37 12.27 -15.17
C ASP A 44 4.08 13.50 -16.05
N GLU A 45 2.83 13.94 -16.10
CA GLU A 45 2.40 15.14 -16.84
C GLU A 45 2.73 16.46 -16.13
N CYS A 46 3.05 16.45 -14.84
CA CYS A 46 3.28 17.67 -14.07
C CYS A 46 4.63 18.32 -14.41
N GLU A 47 4.63 19.62 -14.76
CA GLU A 47 5.84 20.40 -15.03
C GLU A 47 6.55 20.85 -13.75
N ASP A 48 5.79 21.19 -12.70
CA ASP A 48 6.36 21.59 -11.41
C ASP A 48 6.93 20.35 -10.70
N PRO A 49 8.25 20.31 -10.42
CA PRO A 49 8.90 19.14 -9.84
C PRO A 49 8.43 18.84 -8.42
N TYR A 50 7.99 19.83 -7.65
CA TYR A 50 7.49 19.65 -6.29
C TYR A 50 6.05 19.16 -6.31
N LEU A 51 5.20 19.71 -7.18
CA LEU A 51 3.82 19.23 -7.35
C LEU A 51 3.78 17.81 -7.94
N ARG A 52 4.71 17.45 -8.82
CA ARG A 52 4.94 16.06 -9.24
C ARG A 52 5.10 15.11 -8.06
N LEU A 53 5.93 15.50 -7.08
CA LEU A 53 6.14 14.71 -5.86
C LEU A 53 4.90 14.66 -4.96
N VAL A 54 4.08 15.71 -4.92
CA VAL A 54 2.76 15.66 -4.25
C VAL A 54 1.88 14.57 -4.87
N TYR A 55 1.77 14.52 -6.19
CA TYR A 55 0.96 13.49 -6.87
C TYR A 55 1.50 12.08 -6.63
N ALA A 56 2.82 11.88 -6.81
CA ALA A 56 3.44 10.57 -6.64
C ALA A 56 3.37 10.06 -5.19
N SER A 57 3.59 10.93 -4.20
CA SER A 57 3.45 10.54 -2.78
C SER A 57 1.99 10.30 -2.39
N SER A 58 1.04 11.05 -2.95
CA SER A 58 -0.40 10.81 -2.72
C SER A 58 -0.86 9.45 -3.26
N TRP A 59 -0.32 9.02 -4.40
CA TRP A 59 -0.51 7.65 -4.91
C TRP A 59 -0.01 6.62 -3.89
N ALA A 60 1.19 6.80 -3.34
CA ALA A 60 1.76 5.88 -2.36
C ALA A 60 0.94 5.81 -1.04
N ILE A 61 0.40 6.94 -0.57
CA ILE A 61 -0.45 6.99 0.63
C ILE A 61 -1.80 6.32 0.39
N SER A 62 -2.35 6.43 -0.83
CA SER A 62 -3.74 6.03 -1.09
C SER A 62 -4.05 4.57 -0.75
N VAL A 63 -3.06 3.67 -0.87
CA VAL A 63 -3.23 2.24 -0.56
C VAL A 63 -3.44 1.96 0.93
N TYR A 64 -3.05 2.87 1.83
CA TYR A 64 -3.17 2.64 3.26
C TYR A 64 -4.64 2.55 3.71
N TYR A 65 -5.56 3.17 2.97
CA TYR A 65 -6.99 2.93 3.15
C TYR A 65 -7.33 1.44 2.98
N ALA A 66 -6.84 0.78 1.93
CA ALA A 66 -7.04 -0.65 1.72
C ALA A 66 -6.27 -1.50 2.75
N TYR A 67 -5.08 -1.08 3.15
CA TYR A 67 -4.25 -1.84 4.10
C TYR A 67 -4.71 -1.75 5.55
N GLN A 68 -5.72 -0.94 5.87
CA GLN A 68 -6.36 -0.91 7.18
C GLN A 68 -7.16 -2.18 7.51
N ARG A 69 -7.47 -3.01 6.49
CA ARG A 69 -8.20 -4.27 6.66
C ARG A 69 -7.46 -5.22 7.60
N THR A 70 -8.18 -5.76 8.57
CA THR A 70 -7.61 -6.64 9.61
C THR A 70 -7.50 -8.10 9.18
N TRP A 71 -7.92 -8.42 7.96
CA TRP A 71 -7.93 -9.76 7.42
C TRP A 71 -6.55 -10.13 6.86
N LYS A 72 -6.12 -11.35 7.14
CA LYS A 72 -4.85 -11.86 6.63
C LYS A 72 -5.03 -12.37 5.19
N PRO A 73 -4.32 -11.84 4.18
CA PRO A 73 -4.31 -12.47 2.87
C PRO A 73 -3.61 -13.84 2.91
N PHE A 74 -3.93 -14.70 1.95
CA PHE A 74 -3.23 -15.95 1.74
C PHE A 74 -1.76 -15.68 1.40
N ASN A 75 -0.86 -16.42 2.06
CA ASN A 75 0.54 -16.41 1.67
C ASN A 75 0.66 -17.12 0.33
N PRO A 76 1.17 -16.47 -0.73
CA PRO A 76 1.29 -17.10 -2.04
C PRO A 76 2.21 -18.32 -1.98
N ILE A 77 1.91 -19.35 -2.78
CA ILE A 77 2.82 -20.49 -2.95
C ILE A 77 3.95 -20.13 -3.92
N ILE A 78 5.10 -20.81 -3.85
CA ILE A 78 6.22 -20.55 -4.75
C ILE A 78 5.78 -20.73 -6.22
N GLY A 79 6.09 -19.74 -7.08
CA GLY A 79 5.67 -19.73 -8.49
C GLY A 79 4.18 -19.40 -8.72
N GLU A 80 3.41 -19.07 -7.67
CA GLU A 80 2.10 -18.46 -7.85
C GLU A 80 2.26 -17.10 -8.55
N THR A 81 1.38 -16.79 -9.48
CA THR A 81 1.39 -15.53 -10.24
C THR A 81 0.07 -14.78 -10.08
N TYR A 82 0.04 -13.50 -10.40
CA TYR A 82 -1.19 -12.74 -10.55
C TYR A 82 -1.03 -11.67 -11.63
N GLU A 83 -2.02 -11.56 -12.51
CA GLU A 83 -2.03 -10.54 -13.56
C GLU A 83 -3.30 -9.66 -13.52
N LEU A 84 -3.12 -8.37 -13.84
CA LEU A 84 -4.16 -7.36 -14.04
C LEU A 84 -3.89 -6.72 -15.41
N ALA A 85 -4.76 -6.96 -16.40
CA ALA A 85 -4.54 -6.52 -17.79
C ALA A 85 -5.55 -5.48 -18.30
N ASN A 86 -6.67 -5.26 -17.60
CA ASN A 86 -7.80 -4.44 -18.06
C ASN A 86 -8.19 -3.35 -17.05
N HIS A 87 -7.24 -2.49 -16.69
CA HIS A 87 -7.51 -1.37 -15.79
C HIS A 87 -6.78 -0.10 -16.24
N GLU A 88 -7.53 0.82 -16.85
CA GLU A 88 -7.05 2.19 -17.17
C GLU A 88 -5.71 2.23 -17.92
N GLY A 89 -5.51 1.32 -18.88
CA GLY A 89 -4.27 1.24 -19.66
C GLY A 89 -3.08 0.63 -18.92
N ILE A 90 -3.24 0.25 -17.66
CA ILE A 90 -2.20 -0.38 -16.84
C ILE A 90 -2.24 -1.89 -16.99
N THR A 91 -1.04 -2.44 -17.14
CA THR A 91 -0.77 -3.85 -16.91
C THR A 91 -0.02 -3.99 -15.58
N PHE A 92 -0.37 -5.00 -14.79
CA PHE A 92 0.35 -5.37 -13.58
C PHE A 92 0.54 -6.88 -13.57
N ILE A 93 1.73 -7.33 -13.18
CA ILE A 93 2.07 -8.73 -12.95
C ILE A 93 2.81 -8.87 -11.63
N SER A 94 2.54 -9.93 -10.89
CA SER A 94 3.35 -10.31 -9.73
C SER A 94 3.54 -11.82 -9.63
N GLU A 95 4.63 -12.21 -8.98
CA GLU A 95 5.03 -13.61 -8.78
C GLU A 95 5.60 -13.81 -7.38
N GLN A 96 5.30 -14.94 -6.75
CA GLN A 96 6.00 -15.40 -5.55
C GLN A 96 7.35 -16.02 -5.93
N VAL A 97 8.42 -15.24 -5.81
CA VAL A 97 9.77 -15.61 -6.27
C VAL A 97 10.62 -16.33 -5.23
N SER A 98 10.22 -16.30 -3.95
CA SER A 98 10.93 -17.01 -2.88
C SER A 98 9.99 -17.42 -1.74
N HIS A 99 10.30 -18.54 -1.08
CA HIS A 99 9.59 -19.02 0.11
C HIS A 99 10.41 -18.90 1.41
N HIS A 100 11.76 -18.90 1.32
CA HIS A 100 12.65 -18.83 2.49
C HIS A 100 13.82 -17.86 2.25
N PRO A 101 13.69 -16.56 2.60
CA PRO A 101 12.48 -15.93 3.17
C PRO A 101 11.38 -15.72 2.12
N PRO A 102 10.10 -15.61 2.52
CA PRO A 102 9.01 -15.26 1.61
C PRO A 102 9.27 -13.92 0.93
N MET A 103 9.20 -13.90 -0.41
CA MET A 103 9.32 -12.69 -1.20
C MET A 103 8.49 -12.81 -2.46
N SER A 104 7.76 -11.75 -2.77
CA SER A 104 7.06 -11.58 -4.04
C SER A 104 7.72 -10.47 -4.85
N ALA A 105 7.70 -10.57 -6.17
CA ALA A 105 8.08 -9.48 -7.07
C ALA A 105 6.83 -9.01 -7.83
N GLY A 106 6.77 -7.73 -8.17
CA GLY A 106 5.69 -7.15 -8.95
C GLY A 106 6.20 -6.07 -9.89
N HIS A 107 5.53 -5.93 -11.02
CA HIS A 107 5.79 -4.93 -12.04
C HIS A 107 4.44 -4.39 -12.56
N ALA A 108 4.34 -3.08 -12.71
CA ALA A 108 3.23 -2.44 -13.40
C ALA A 108 3.73 -1.41 -14.41
N GLU A 109 2.98 -1.23 -15.49
CA GLU A 109 3.35 -0.30 -16.56
C GLU A 109 2.11 0.18 -17.32
N ASN A 110 2.11 1.47 -17.67
CA ASN A 110 1.25 2.10 -18.70
C ASN A 110 2.10 3.08 -19.54
N GLU A 111 1.48 3.99 -20.29
CA GLU A 111 2.22 4.96 -21.12
C GLU A 111 3.03 5.99 -20.29
N HIS A 112 2.66 6.23 -19.03
CA HIS A 112 3.21 7.28 -18.17
C HIS A 112 4.27 6.80 -17.18
N PHE A 113 4.15 5.57 -16.67
CA PHE A 113 5.06 5.09 -15.63
C PHE A 113 5.41 3.60 -15.75
N THR A 114 6.51 3.23 -15.10
CA THR A 114 6.75 1.86 -14.63
C THR A 114 6.82 1.86 -13.11
N TYR A 115 6.34 0.77 -12.50
CA TYR A 115 6.39 0.53 -11.06
C TYR A 115 6.97 -0.86 -10.83
N ASP A 116 8.08 -0.94 -10.10
CA ASP A 116 8.71 -2.21 -9.72
C ASP A 116 8.74 -2.34 -8.20
N VAL A 117 8.33 -3.50 -7.71
CA VAL A 117 8.29 -3.77 -6.27
C VAL A 117 8.84 -5.16 -5.96
N THR A 118 9.61 -5.26 -4.88
CA THR A 118 9.78 -6.51 -4.15
C THR A 118 9.04 -6.41 -2.83
N SER A 119 8.13 -7.33 -2.55
CA SER A 119 7.41 -7.41 -1.29
C SER A 119 8.08 -8.45 -0.41
N LYS A 120 8.75 -7.98 0.64
CA LYS A 120 9.33 -8.81 1.69
C LYS A 120 9.00 -8.18 3.03
N LEU A 121 8.42 -8.96 3.93
CA LEU A 121 8.04 -8.52 5.26
C LEU A 121 8.93 -9.19 6.30
N LYS A 122 9.37 -8.42 7.29
CA LYS A 122 9.90 -8.94 8.55
C LYS A 122 8.87 -8.63 9.63
N THR A 123 8.52 -9.62 10.45
CA THR A 123 7.55 -9.38 11.53
C THR A 123 8.17 -9.56 12.91
N LYS A 124 7.57 -8.91 13.90
CA LYS A 124 7.94 -9.03 15.31
C LYS A 124 6.68 -9.09 16.16
N PHE A 125 6.40 -10.25 16.72
CA PHE A 125 5.24 -10.43 17.60
C PHE A 125 5.54 -9.88 19.00
N LEU A 126 4.67 -9.02 19.53
CA LEU A 126 4.84 -8.31 20.80
C LEU A 126 3.79 -8.73 21.86
N GLY A 127 3.15 -9.88 21.69
CA GLY A 127 2.11 -10.37 22.60
C GLY A 127 0.71 -9.99 22.15
N ASN A 128 0.24 -8.76 22.41
CA ASN A 128 -1.08 -8.34 21.89
C ASN A 128 -1.01 -7.51 20.60
N SER A 129 0.18 -7.33 20.05
CA SER A 129 0.39 -6.65 18.77
C SER A 129 1.46 -7.34 17.93
N LEU A 130 1.49 -7.02 16.65
CA LEU A 130 2.46 -7.49 15.66
C LEU A 130 3.01 -6.28 14.92
N ASP A 131 4.32 -6.04 15.02
CA ASP A 131 4.99 -5.08 14.15
C ASP A 131 5.37 -5.77 12.84
N VAL A 132 5.15 -5.08 11.73
CA VAL A 132 5.39 -5.54 10.36
C VAL A 132 6.27 -4.50 9.68
N TYR A 133 7.47 -4.92 9.27
CA TYR A 133 8.46 -4.07 8.63
C TYR A 133 8.56 -4.45 7.15
N PRO A 134 8.17 -3.57 6.22
CA PRO A 134 8.46 -3.73 4.82
C PRO A 134 9.97 -3.55 4.60
N VAL A 135 10.65 -4.58 4.09
CA VAL A 135 12.11 -4.58 3.81
C VAL A 135 12.40 -4.77 2.31
N GLY A 136 11.36 -4.61 1.50
CA GLY A 136 11.42 -4.64 0.05
C GLY A 136 11.92 -3.34 -0.56
N ARG A 137 11.99 -3.30 -1.89
CA ARG A 137 12.29 -2.09 -2.66
C ARG A 137 11.10 -1.74 -3.53
N THR A 138 10.72 -0.47 -3.54
CA THR A 138 9.73 0.07 -4.46
C THR A 138 10.37 1.15 -5.33
N ARG A 139 10.19 1.04 -6.65
CA ARG A 139 10.72 1.94 -7.65
C ARG A 139 9.59 2.42 -8.55
N VAL A 140 9.51 3.72 -8.83
CA VAL A 140 8.65 4.25 -9.89
C VAL A 140 9.53 5.01 -10.87
N THR A 141 9.31 4.79 -12.16
CA THR A 141 9.91 5.62 -13.22
C THR A 141 8.79 6.35 -13.94
N LEU A 142 8.79 7.68 -13.88
CA LEU A 142 7.91 8.53 -14.69
C LEU A 142 8.59 8.73 -16.04
N LYS A 143 7.91 8.32 -17.11
CA LYS A 143 8.50 8.07 -18.43
C LYS A 143 8.79 9.34 -19.21
N ARG A 144 7.98 10.39 -19.07
CA ARG A 144 8.13 11.63 -19.85
C ARG A 144 9.52 12.23 -19.69
N ASP A 145 9.95 12.36 -18.45
CA ASP A 145 11.21 13.01 -18.09
C ASP A 145 12.27 12.03 -17.55
N GLY A 146 11.96 10.72 -17.50
CA GLY A 146 12.85 9.69 -16.96
C GLY A 146 13.12 9.83 -15.45
N VAL A 147 12.18 10.39 -14.69
CA VAL A 147 12.32 10.62 -13.25
C VAL A 147 12.23 9.29 -12.52
N VAL A 148 13.18 9.02 -11.62
CA VAL A 148 13.21 7.77 -10.85
C VAL A 148 12.94 8.05 -9.38
N LEU A 149 11.84 7.52 -8.86
CA LEU A 149 11.41 7.66 -7.48
C LEU A 149 11.69 6.38 -6.68
N ASP A 150 12.25 6.52 -5.48
CA ASP A 150 12.33 5.46 -4.46
C ASP A 150 11.23 5.67 -3.43
N LEU A 151 10.59 4.59 -2.96
CA LEU A 151 9.64 4.66 -1.85
C LEU A 151 10.12 3.77 -0.70
N VAL A 152 10.24 4.39 0.47
CA VAL A 152 10.42 3.73 1.76
C VAL A 152 9.12 3.87 2.54
N PRO A 153 8.30 2.81 2.65
CA PRO A 153 7.05 2.85 3.39
C PRO A 153 7.26 2.79 4.92
N PRO A 154 6.36 3.39 5.73
CA PRO A 154 6.37 3.23 7.19
C PRO A 154 6.13 1.77 7.61
N PRO A 155 6.53 1.40 8.84
CA PRO A 155 6.14 0.13 9.41
C PRO A 155 4.62 0.08 9.63
N THR A 156 4.08 -1.13 9.63
CA THR A 156 2.68 -1.40 9.97
C THR A 156 2.60 -2.08 11.33
N LYS A 157 1.56 -1.78 12.10
CA LYS A 157 1.29 -2.39 13.38
C LYS A 157 -0.13 -2.96 13.40
N VAL A 158 -0.24 -4.26 13.67
CA VAL A 158 -1.53 -4.91 13.94
C VAL A 158 -1.72 -4.95 15.45
N ASN A 159 -2.69 -4.19 15.94
CA ASN A 159 -3.01 -4.07 17.35
C ASN A 159 -4.14 -5.01 17.75
N ASN A 160 -4.19 -5.40 19.03
CA ASN A 160 -5.22 -6.27 19.59
C ASN A 160 -5.36 -7.60 18.83
N LEU A 161 -4.24 -8.29 18.61
CA LEU A 161 -4.21 -9.55 17.89
C LEU A 161 -4.83 -10.71 18.70
N ILE A 162 -4.79 -10.64 20.04
CA ILE A 162 -5.32 -11.68 20.94
C ILE A 162 -6.52 -11.17 21.74
N PHE A 163 -6.41 -9.96 22.30
CA PHE A 163 -7.41 -9.38 23.18
C PHE A 163 -7.88 -8.03 22.65
N GLY A 164 -9.19 -7.88 22.52
CA GLY A 164 -9.85 -6.70 21.98
C GLY A 164 -10.19 -6.83 20.50
N ARG A 165 -10.79 -5.78 19.94
CA ARG A 165 -11.03 -5.69 18.49
C ARG A 165 -9.72 -5.37 17.80
N THR A 166 -9.31 -6.22 16.85
CA THR A 166 -8.12 -6.00 16.01
C THR A 166 -8.28 -4.74 15.17
N TRP A 167 -7.19 -3.99 15.00
CA TRP A 167 -7.12 -2.84 14.12
C TRP A 167 -5.67 -2.66 13.64
N VAL A 168 -5.52 -2.02 12.48
CA VAL A 168 -4.22 -1.78 11.85
C VAL A 168 -3.88 -0.29 11.94
N ASP A 169 -2.61 -0.01 12.19
CA ASP A 169 -2.00 1.32 12.14
C ASP A 169 -0.71 1.26 11.31
N SER A 170 -0.21 2.39 10.82
CA SER A 170 1.09 2.44 10.11
C SER A 170 1.92 3.64 10.55
N PRO A 171 2.34 3.71 11.83
CA PRO A 171 3.00 4.89 12.36
C PRO A 171 4.44 5.04 11.85
N GLY A 172 4.89 6.30 11.71
CA GLY A 172 6.25 6.64 11.31
C GLY A 172 6.34 7.27 9.93
N GLU A 173 7.55 7.36 9.40
CA GLU A 173 7.81 8.09 8.15
C GLU A 173 7.57 7.23 6.92
N MET A 174 6.85 7.79 5.96
CA MET A 174 6.93 7.42 4.55
C MET A 174 7.86 8.41 3.85
N ILE A 175 8.89 7.89 3.17
CA ILE A 175 9.84 8.72 2.43
C ILE A 175 9.78 8.35 0.97
N MET A 176 9.53 9.34 0.11
CA MET A 176 9.65 9.21 -1.33
C MET A 176 10.76 10.11 -1.84
N THR A 177 11.81 9.53 -2.44
CA THR A 177 12.98 10.28 -2.91
C THR A 177 13.04 10.27 -4.42
N ASN A 178 13.12 11.44 -5.04
CA ASN A 178 13.51 11.58 -6.44
C ASN A 178 15.02 11.35 -6.56
N LEU A 179 15.42 10.18 -7.05
CA LEU A 179 16.83 9.82 -7.22
C LEU A 179 17.52 10.62 -8.33
N THR A 180 16.76 11.26 -9.22
CA THR A 180 17.31 12.07 -10.32
C THR A 180 17.73 13.46 -9.84
N THR A 181 16.98 14.07 -8.92
CA THR A 181 17.21 15.45 -8.45
C THR A 181 17.68 15.56 -7.00
N GLY A 182 17.36 14.58 -6.15
CA GLY A 182 17.58 14.63 -4.70
C GLY A 182 16.40 15.23 -3.91
N ASP A 183 15.37 15.74 -4.58
CA ASP A 183 14.13 16.20 -3.92
C ASP A 183 13.43 15.02 -3.23
N LYS A 184 12.74 15.27 -2.12
CA LYS A 184 12.09 14.21 -1.34
C LYS A 184 10.77 14.65 -0.73
N VAL A 185 9.87 13.71 -0.52
CA VAL A 185 8.71 13.87 0.34
C VAL A 185 8.94 13.07 1.61
N VAL A 186 8.73 13.68 2.77
CA VAL A 186 8.71 12.99 4.06
C VAL A 186 7.34 13.24 4.68
N LEU A 187 6.57 12.17 4.86
CA LEU A 187 5.24 12.21 5.45
C LEU A 187 5.22 11.34 6.70
N TYR A 188 4.83 11.94 7.83
CA TYR A 188 4.78 11.29 9.11
C TYR A 188 3.35 10.84 9.40
N PHE A 189 3.17 9.52 9.51
CA PHE A 189 1.93 8.89 9.91
C PHE A 189 1.85 8.93 11.43
N GLN A 190 0.92 9.72 11.95
CA GLN A 190 0.76 9.92 13.38
C GLN A 190 0.32 8.60 14.04
N PRO A 191 0.99 8.16 15.11
CA PRO A 191 0.55 6.99 15.84
C PRO A 191 -0.79 7.25 16.52
N CYS A 192 -1.68 6.26 16.53
CA CYS A 192 -2.92 6.35 17.30
C CYS A 192 -2.61 6.47 18.80
N GLY A 193 -2.80 7.66 19.34
CA GLY A 193 -2.62 8.01 20.75
C GLY A 193 -3.81 7.63 21.63
N TRP A 194 -3.81 8.18 22.84
CA TRP A 194 -4.86 7.94 23.83
C TRP A 194 -6.22 8.39 23.29
N PHE A 195 -7.25 7.56 23.50
CA PHE A 195 -8.61 7.79 23.00
C PHE A 195 -8.73 7.98 21.48
N GLY A 196 -7.72 7.56 20.70
CA GLY A 196 -7.73 7.67 19.24
C GLY A 196 -7.20 8.99 18.68
N ALA A 197 -6.61 9.85 19.51
CA ALA A 197 -5.95 11.07 19.04
C ALA A 197 -4.87 10.74 17.99
N GLY A 198 -4.75 11.53 16.93
CA GLY A 198 -3.78 11.31 15.86
C GLY A 198 -4.11 10.14 14.93
N ARG A 199 -5.15 9.34 15.20
CA ARG A 199 -5.46 8.18 14.38
C ARG A 199 -5.80 8.63 12.97
N TYR A 200 -5.09 8.03 12.01
CA TYR A 200 -5.17 8.30 10.58
C TYR A 200 -4.48 9.58 10.10
N GLU A 201 -4.06 10.46 10.99
CA GLU A 201 -3.45 11.74 10.61
C GLU A 201 -2.09 11.52 9.95
N VAL A 202 -1.86 12.28 8.87
CA VAL A 202 -0.59 12.35 8.16
C VAL A 202 -0.29 13.80 7.88
N ASP A 203 0.94 14.19 8.12
CA ASP A 203 1.46 15.50 7.76
C ASP A 203 2.95 15.40 7.40
N GLY A 204 3.44 16.41 6.70
CA GLY A 204 4.84 16.49 6.32
C GLY A 204 5.03 17.38 5.12
N TYR A 205 6.16 17.23 4.44
CA TYR A 205 6.57 18.20 3.43
C TYR A 205 7.21 17.55 2.22
N VAL A 206 7.07 18.25 1.10
CA VAL A 206 7.98 18.14 -0.04
C VAL A 206 9.17 19.05 0.22
N TYR A 207 10.38 18.49 0.16
CA TYR A 207 11.65 19.18 0.29
C TYR A 207 12.40 19.17 -1.04
N ASN A 208 13.14 20.25 -1.30
CA ASN A 208 14.14 20.23 -2.35
C ASN A 208 15.40 19.47 -1.92
N ALA A 209 16.34 19.28 -2.84
CA ALA A 209 17.63 18.63 -2.56
C ALA A 209 18.50 19.35 -1.51
N ALA A 210 18.22 20.62 -1.18
CA ALA A 210 18.87 21.37 -0.11
C ALA A 210 18.18 21.22 1.26
N GLU A 211 17.20 20.32 1.36
CA GLU A 211 16.38 20.07 2.56
C GLU A 211 15.50 21.25 2.99
N GLU A 212 15.20 22.16 2.06
CA GLU A 212 14.26 23.26 2.31
C GLU A 212 12.84 22.79 1.98
N PRO A 213 11.86 23.00 2.88
CA PRO A 213 10.46 22.70 2.60
C PRO A 213 9.95 23.61 1.48
N LYS A 214 9.07 23.07 0.64
CA LYS A 214 8.43 23.77 -0.49
C LYS A 214 6.92 23.64 -0.47
N ILE A 215 6.41 22.47 -0.08
CA ILE A 215 4.97 22.20 -0.03
C ILE A 215 4.67 21.46 1.27
N LEU A 216 3.76 22.00 2.08
CA LEU A 216 3.13 21.29 3.19
C LEU A 216 2.11 20.30 2.61
N MET A 217 2.12 19.07 3.11
CA MET A 217 1.11 18.06 2.84
C MET A 217 0.47 17.64 4.15
N THR A 218 -0.86 17.52 4.19
CA THR A 218 -1.60 17.14 5.39
C THR A 218 -2.92 16.46 5.03
N GLY A 219 -3.39 15.57 5.89
CA GLY A 219 -4.68 14.93 5.73
C GLY A 219 -4.84 13.72 6.63
N LYS A 220 -5.69 12.79 6.18
CA LYS A 220 -5.87 11.49 6.80
C LYS A 220 -5.78 10.40 5.74
N TRP A 221 -4.90 9.43 5.96
CA TRP A 221 -4.68 8.35 5.00
C TRP A 221 -5.91 7.44 4.78
N ASN A 222 -6.94 7.57 5.62
CA ASN A 222 -8.20 6.85 5.48
C ASN A 222 -9.35 7.69 4.88
N GLU A 223 -9.09 8.93 4.48
CA GLU A 223 -10.12 9.88 4.01
C GLU A 223 -9.63 10.70 2.82
N SER A 224 -8.68 11.61 3.01
CA SER A 224 -8.15 12.46 1.95
C SER A 224 -6.79 13.07 2.30
N MET A 225 -6.09 13.56 1.29
CA MET A 225 -4.83 14.30 1.41
C MET A 225 -4.92 15.63 0.68
N SER A 226 -4.33 16.65 1.28
CA SER A 226 -4.25 18.01 0.75
C SER A 226 -2.82 18.54 0.79
N TYR A 227 -2.57 19.60 0.04
CA TYR A 227 -1.28 20.28 -0.02
C TYR A 227 -1.41 21.79 -0.11
N GLN A 228 -0.37 22.50 0.33
CA GLN A 228 -0.28 23.96 0.25
C GLN A 228 1.18 24.39 0.14
N PRO A 229 1.53 25.34 -0.76
CA PRO A 229 2.88 25.92 -0.77
C PRO A 229 3.23 26.52 0.60
N CYS A 230 4.48 26.34 1.03
CA CYS A 230 4.98 26.84 2.31
C CYS A 230 6.30 27.62 2.17
N ASP A 231 6.63 28.43 3.17
CA ASP A 231 7.92 29.11 3.29
C ASP A 231 9.01 28.18 3.84
N MET A 232 10.20 28.73 4.14
CA MET A 232 11.35 27.95 4.60
C MET A 232 11.15 27.41 6.03
N GLU A 233 10.26 28.04 6.79
CA GLU A 233 9.85 27.62 8.12
C GLU A 233 8.76 26.54 8.08
N GLY A 234 8.23 26.23 6.90
CA GLY A 234 7.16 25.24 6.70
C GLY A 234 5.77 25.80 6.96
N GLU A 235 5.62 27.12 7.08
CA GLU A 235 4.34 27.79 7.26
C GLU A 235 3.67 28.05 5.90
N PRO A 236 2.35 27.87 5.78
CA PRO A 236 1.64 28.15 4.53
C PRO A 236 1.86 29.57 4.00
N LEU A 237 2.15 29.69 2.69
CA LEU A 237 2.35 30.99 2.06
C LEU A 237 1.07 31.83 2.09
N GLN A 238 1.21 33.11 2.44
CA GLN A 238 0.09 34.04 2.50
C GLN A 238 -0.62 34.15 1.14
N GLY A 239 -1.96 34.04 1.14
CA GLY A 239 -2.78 34.12 -0.07
C GLY A 239 -2.86 32.83 -0.89
N THR A 240 -2.25 31.74 -0.41
CA THR A 240 -2.48 30.40 -0.95
C THR A 240 -3.62 29.70 -0.20
N GLU A 241 -4.23 28.72 -0.84
CA GLU A 241 -5.28 27.89 -0.24
C GLU A 241 -4.83 26.43 -0.16
N LEU A 242 -5.34 25.73 0.84
CA LEU A 242 -5.17 24.28 0.97
C LEU A 242 -5.97 23.59 -0.15
N LYS A 243 -5.29 22.79 -0.97
CA LYS A 243 -5.88 22.10 -2.12
C LYS A 243 -5.89 20.59 -1.89
N GLU A 244 -7.04 19.96 -2.10
CA GLU A 244 -7.13 18.50 -2.09
C GLU A 244 -6.40 17.90 -3.30
N VAL A 245 -5.58 16.87 -3.07
CA VAL A 245 -4.89 16.12 -4.13
C VAL A 245 -5.49 14.72 -4.32
N TRP A 246 -6.00 14.12 -3.25
CA TRP A 246 -6.57 12.78 -3.27
C TRP A 246 -7.67 12.64 -2.23
N HIS A 247 -8.70 11.87 -2.56
CA HIS A 247 -9.82 11.50 -1.69
C HIS A 247 -10.14 10.02 -1.91
N VAL A 248 -10.47 9.30 -0.83
CA VAL A 248 -10.88 7.88 -0.88
C VAL A 248 -12.14 7.72 -1.71
N ALA A 249 -12.12 6.79 -2.67
CA ALA A 249 -13.30 6.46 -3.46
C ALA A 249 -14.41 5.83 -2.60
N ASP A 250 -15.66 5.94 -3.06
CA ASP A 250 -16.78 5.26 -2.43
C ASP A 250 -16.51 3.75 -2.28
N THR A 251 -16.95 3.17 -1.16
CA THR A 251 -16.80 1.74 -0.89
C THR A 251 -18.13 1.01 -0.72
N PRO A 252 -18.22 -0.29 -1.04
CA PRO A 252 -19.40 -1.09 -0.76
C PRO A 252 -19.80 -1.04 0.73
N LYS A 253 -21.08 -0.78 0.99
CA LYS A 253 -21.63 -0.76 2.36
C LYS A 253 -21.75 -2.18 2.90
N ASN A 254 -21.31 -2.39 4.14
CA ASN A 254 -21.39 -3.67 4.86
C ASN A 254 -20.65 -4.83 4.17
N ASP A 255 -19.57 -4.54 3.43
CA ASP A 255 -18.72 -5.59 2.88
C ASP A 255 -18.07 -6.41 4.00
N LYS A 256 -18.16 -7.73 3.91
CA LYS A 256 -17.64 -8.66 4.94
C LYS A 256 -16.14 -8.49 5.17
N PHE A 257 -15.39 -8.36 4.07
CA PHE A 257 -13.94 -8.25 4.12
C PHE A 257 -13.48 -6.79 4.11
N GLN A 258 -14.40 -5.82 3.95
CA GLN A 258 -14.13 -4.39 3.80
C GLN A 258 -13.39 -4.07 2.50
N PHE A 259 -13.64 -4.83 1.44
CA PHE A 259 -13.09 -4.58 0.11
C PHE A 259 -13.62 -3.27 -0.49
N THR A 260 -12.74 -2.50 -1.14
CA THR A 260 -13.12 -1.43 -2.07
C THR A 260 -13.78 -2.02 -3.32
N TYR A 261 -14.43 -1.20 -4.15
CA TYR A 261 -14.90 -1.67 -5.45
C TYR A 261 -13.74 -2.16 -6.32
N PHE A 262 -12.57 -1.53 -6.20
CA PHE A 262 -11.37 -1.97 -6.89
C PHE A 262 -10.87 -3.32 -6.37
N ALA A 263 -10.82 -3.52 -5.05
CA ALA A 263 -10.49 -4.81 -4.45
C ALA A 263 -11.40 -5.94 -4.99
N HIS A 264 -12.71 -5.71 -5.10
CA HIS A 264 -13.63 -6.65 -5.75
C HIS A 264 -13.28 -6.90 -7.23
N LYS A 265 -13.00 -5.84 -7.99
CA LYS A 265 -12.63 -5.92 -9.41
C LYS A 265 -11.32 -6.70 -9.65
N ILE A 266 -10.32 -6.53 -8.80
CA ILE A 266 -9.04 -7.27 -8.92
C ILE A 266 -9.16 -8.71 -8.40
N ASN A 267 -10.15 -9.00 -7.55
CA ASN A 267 -10.46 -10.36 -7.11
C ASN A 267 -11.29 -11.16 -8.11
N SER A 268 -12.02 -10.48 -9.00
CA SER A 268 -12.82 -11.08 -10.07
C SER A 268 -11.97 -11.44 -11.30
N PHE A 269 -12.60 -12.13 -12.26
CA PHE A 269 -11.99 -12.43 -13.57
C PHE A 269 -12.10 -11.28 -14.58
N ASP A 270 -12.75 -10.16 -14.23
CA ASP A 270 -12.94 -9.03 -15.17
C ASP A 270 -11.60 -8.37 -15.56
N THR A 271 -10.63 -8.49 -14.66
CA THR A 271 -9.26 -7.98 -14.82
C THR A 271 -8.27 -9.01 -15.36
N ALA A 272 -8.72 -10.25 -15.57
CA ALA A 272 -7.85 -11.33 -16.02
C ALA A 272 -7.36 -11.11 -17.47
N PRO A 273 -6.11 -11.48 -17.79
CA PRO A 273 -5.64 -11.52 -19.17
C PRO A 273 -6.42 -12.57 -19.99
N LYS A 274 -6.45 -12.39 -21.32
CA LYS A 274 -7.11 -13.34 -22.25
C LYS A 274 -6.61 -14.77 -22.13
N LYS A 275 -5.32 -14.94 -21.79
CA LYS A 275 -4.68 -16.23 -21.56
C LYS A 275 -4.19 -16.29 -20.12
N LEU A 276 -5.07 -16.69 -19.22
CA LEU A 276 -4.74 -16.84 -17.81
C LEU A 276 -3.76 -18.00 -17.60
N LEU A 277 -2.70 -17.75 -16.82
CA LEU A 277 -1.77 -18.78 -16.42
C LEU A 277 -2.40 -19.75 -15.42
N ALA A 278 -2.01 -21.02 -15.45
CA ALA A 278 -2.46 -22.02 -14.47
C ALA A 278 -2.02 -21.69 -13.03
N SER A 279 -0.98 -20.87 -12.89
CA SER A 279 -0.44 -20.36 -11.63
C SER A 279 -1.17 -19.13 -11.08
N ASP A 280 -2.16 -18.57 -11.81
CA ASP A 280 -2.82 -17.33 -11.39
C ASP A 280 -3.60 -17.49 -10.07
N SER A 281 -3.43 -16.54 -9.15
CA SER A 281 -4.06 -16.52 -7.83
C SER A 281 -5.59 -16.69 -7.87
N ARG A 282 -6.27 -16.29 -8.95
CA ARG A 282 -7.73 -16.49 -9.10
C ARG A 282 -8.14 -17.96 -9.20
N LEU A 283 -7.22 -18.82 -9.64
CA LEU A 283 -7.43 -20.27 -9.76
C LEU A 283 -7.09 -21.03 -8.47
N ARG A 284 -6.57 -20.34 -7.46
CA ARG A 284 -6.12 -20.96 -6.21
C ARG A 284 -7.32 -21.49 -5.40
N PRO A 285 -7.42 -22.81 -5.14
CA PRO A 285 -8.68 -23.44 -4.72
C PRO A 285 -9.12 -23.13 -3.29
N ASP A 286 -8.19 -23.09 -2.32
CA ASP A 286 -8.45 -22.72 -0.91
C ASP A 286 -8.93 -21.27 -0.81
N ARG A 287 -8.25 -20.35 -1.50
CA ARG A 287 -8.63 -18.94 -1.61
C ARG A 287 -10.00 -18.76 -2.27
N PHE A 288 -10.29 -19.49 -3.34
CA PHE A 288 -11.59 -19.45 -4.02
C PHE A 288 -12.71 -20.05 -3.16
N ALA A 289 -12.44 -21.13 -2.43
CA ALA A 289 -13.39 -21.70 -1.48
C ALA A 289 -13.78 -20.70 -0.39
N LEU A 290 -12.81 -19.94 0.15
CA LEU A 290 -13.09 -18.89 1.13
C LEU A 290 -13.99 -17.78 0.55
N GLU A 291 -13.73 -17.37 -0.69
CA GLU A 291 -14.56 -16.37 -1.39
C GLU A 291 -16.02 -16.84 -1.51
N LYS A 292 -16.24 -18.14 -1.77
CA LYS A 292 -17.58 -18.74 -1.83
C LYS A 292 -18.19 -19.04 -0.45
N GLY A 293 -17.45 -18.79 0.63
CA GLY A 293 -17.88 -19.08 1.99
C GLY A 293 -17.80 -20.55 2.40
N ASP A 294 -17.12 -21.40 1.62
CA ASP A 294 -16.93 -22.83 1.92
C ASP A 294 -15.71 -23.04 2.83
N LEU A 295 -15.89 -22.81 4.14
CA LEU A 295 -14.85 -22.94 5.15
C LEU A 295 -14.33 -24.38 5.34
N SER A 296 -15.00 -25.39 4.78
CA SER A 296 -14.57 -26.78 4.87
C SER A 296 -13.52 -27.14 3.82
N LYS A 297 -13.56 -26.45 2.67
CA LYS A 297 -12.62 -26.61 1.56
C LYS A 297 -11.50 -25.57 1.56
N ALA A 298 -11.73 -24.43 2.23
CA ALA A 298 -10.74 -23.37 2.42
C ALA A 298 -9.73 -23.73 3.51
#